data_AF-A0A9P7FGF2-F1
#
_entry.id   AF-A0A9P7FGF2-F1
#
_cell.length_a   1.000
_cell.length_b   1.000
_cell.length_c   1.000
_cell.angle_alpha   90.00
_cell.angle_beta   90.00
_cell.angle_gamma   90.00
#
_symmetry.space_group_name_H-M   'P 1'
#
loop_
_entity.id
_entity.type
_entity.pdbx_description
1 polymer ?
#
loop_
_entity_poly.entity_id
_entity_poly.type
_entity_poly.pdbx_seq_one_letter_code
_entity_poly.pdbx_strand_id
1 'polypeptide(L)'
;MVSPVITGYYRYTDIFFEWHQALPEADRSPLRASLAQDAFVHPDHPLHKEGIDGAELFLGTLQNFETRLLFSSAQVEYLRYWLHAMGLTKNLISLPYSDCLLTESSLRHVSPVTFKTKDDLKGALKQIEKNNKRLKGADPMLKTRREIFERVRTLWVEKIGVWCALDFEAWDRDHTMLTEFGWSFVRWIDGQQVEEQGHLIVKEYRHYTNTFVQNNREHFSFGDSELVNRSAFRTRIQNLVADLQKDGPLFLIFHDNNQDIKYLKSPTVNADLPNLSFLLPDAKPDSGVFVLDTSDLFAALEGEGGHNRRSLERVCRHLQIPTSFLHNAGNDAHYTLLAIKEMASGDPLDMQREKRWPNRTGNTAHPTAPQTGAGVKVKFEPWEEDSDFSDMEGVGPIINKTKPEEQVAA
;
A
#
# COMPACT_ATOMS: atom_id res chain seq x y z
N MET A 1 -8.53 24.14 -35.25
CA MET A 1 -7.84 23.64 -34.06
C MET A 1 -8.73 22.58 -33.45
N VAL A 2 -8.28 21.33 -33.38
CA VAL A 2 -9.02 20.26 -32.71
C VAL A 2 -8.92 20.57 -31.22
N SER A 3 -10.05 20.81 -30.55
CA SER A 3 -10.06 20.97 -29.09
C SER A 3 -9.42 19.74 -28.45
N PRO A 4 -8.57 19.90 -27.41
CA PRO A 4 -7.95 18.75 -26.77
C PRO A 4 -9.04 17.80 -26.26
N VAL A 5 -8.86 16.51 -26.52
CA VAL A 5 -9.75 15.46 -26.01
C VAL A 5 -9.57 15.44 -24.49
N ILE A 6 -10.58 15.91 -23.77
CA ILE A 6 -10.59 15.86 -22.30
C ILE A 6 -10.90 14.42 -21.91
N THR A 7 -9.94 13.77 -21.24
CA THR A 7 -10.13 12.46 -20.62
C THR A 7 -10.26 12.61 -19.10
N GLY A 8 -10.88 11.64 -18.48
CA GLY A 8 -11.13 11.63 -17.05
C GLY A 8 -11.96 10.43 -16.63
N TYR A 9 -12.70 10.60 -15.53
CA TYR A 9 -13.46 9.55 -14.87
C TYR A 9 -14.87 10.02 -14.52
N TYR A 10 -15.82 9.10 -14.46
CA TYR A 10 -17.18 9.33 -14.01
C TYR A 10 -17.45 8.53 -12.74
N ARG A 11 -18.18 9.09 -11.78
CA ARG A 11 -18.56 8.31 -10.58
C ARG A 11 -19.46 7.17 -11.00
N TYR A 12 -19.26 6.01 -10.38
CA TYR A 12 -20.10 4.82 -10.60
C TYR A 12 -21.58 5.15 -10.49
N THR A 13 -21.97 5.97 -9.51
CA THR A 13 -23.36 6.36 -9.30
C THR A 13 -23.93 7.19 -10.44
N ASP A 14 -23.13 8.08 -11.04
CA ASP A 14 -23.58 8.93 -12.14
C ASP A 14 -23.85 8.07 -13.40
N ILE A 15 -23.00 7.09 -13.66
CA ILE A 15 -23.15 6.15 -14.78
C ILE A 15 -24.30 5.18 -14.53
N PHE A 16 -24.34 4.56 -13.36
CA PHE A 16 -25.26 3.47 -13.07
C PHE A 16 -26.69 3.97 -12.79
N PHE A 17 -26.85 5.07 -12.05
CA PHE A 17 -28.17 5.55 -11.61
C PHE A 17 -28.69 6.73 -12.42
N GLU A 18 -27.84 7.64 -12.90
CA GLU A 18 -28.30 8.91 -13.48
C GLU A 18 -28.27 8.93 -15.01
N TRP A 19 -27.27 8.31 -15.65
CA TRP A 19 -27.03 8.46 -17.08
C TRP A 19 -28.23 8.06 -17.95
N HIS A 20 -28.87 6.94 -17.65
CA HIS A 20 -30.04 6.48 -18.41
C HIS A 20 -31.25 7.41 -18.26
N GLN A 21 -31.36 8.20 -17.19
CA GLN A 21 -32.49 9.11 -17.00
C GLN A 21 -32.49 10.24 -18.03
N ALA A 22 -31.30 10.64 -18.49
CA ALA A 22 -31.11 11.65 -19.52
C ALA A 22 -31.40 11.15 -20.95
N LEU A 23 -31.68 9.85 -21.14
CA LEU A 23 -31.92 9.26 -22.45
C LEU A 23 -33.41 9.13 -22.78
N PRO A 24 -33.79 9.11 -24.08
CA PRO A 24 -35.12 8.74 -24.53
C PRO A 24 -35.49 7.32 -24.11
N GLU A 25 -36.78 7.05 -23.85
CA GLU A 25 -37.26 5.77 -23.31
C GLU A 25 -36.74 4.53 -24.05
N ALA A 26 -36.67 4.59 -25.39
CA ALA A 26 -36.21 3.50 -26.24
C ALA A 26 -34.75 3.09 -25.98
N ASP A 27 -33.89 4.03 -25.55
CA ASP A 27 -32.46 3.78 -25.35
C ASP A 27 -32.11 3.51 -23.87
N ARG A 28 -33.08 3.65 -22.94
CA ARG A 28 -32.87 3.44 -21.49
C ARG A 28 -32.63 1.99 -21.13
N SER A 29 -33.46 1.09 -21.66
CA SER A 29 -33.44 -0.32 -21.29
C SER A 29 -32.13 -1.02 -21.68
N PRO A 30 -31.60 -0.85 -22.91
CA PRO A 30 -30.31 -1.42 -23.30
C PRO A 30 -29.15 -0.96 -22.42
N LEU A 31 -29.06 0.34 -22.15
CA LEU A 31 -28.01 0.89 -21.29
C LEU A 31 -28.09 0.31 -19.87
N ARG A 32 -29.28 0.32 -19.26
CA ARG A 32 -29.48 -0.25 -17.92
C ARG A 32 -29.16 -1.74 -17.86
N ALA A 33 -29.51 -2.50 -18.89
CA ALA A 33 -29.21 -3.92 -18.96
C ALA A 33 -27.70 -4.17 -19.03
N SER A 34 -26.96 -3.40 -19.86
CA SER A 34 -25.50 -3.51 -19.95
C SER A 34 -24.80 -3.13 -18.63
N LEU A 35 -25.30 -2.10 -17.94
CA LEU A 35 -24.71 -1.64 -16.68
C LEU A 35 -25.13 -2.50 -15.48
N ALA A 36 -26.15 -3.35 -15.59
CA ALA A 36 -26.60 -4.19 -14.50
C ALA A 36 -25.43 -5.00 -13.92
N GLN A 37 -25.31 -5.07 -12.60
CA GLN A 37 -24.10 -5.62 -11.95
C GLN A 37 -23.77 -7.06 -12.38
N ASP A 38 -24.80 -7.91 -12.57
CA ASP A 38 -24.63 -9.27 -13.08
C ASP A 38 -24.10 -9.29 -14.53
N ALA A 39 -24.57 -8.36 -15.36
CA ALA A 39 -24.11 -8.24 -16.74
C ALA A 39 -22.70 -7.65 -16.81
N PHE A 40 -22.41 -6.62 -16.00
CA PHE A 40 -21.14 -5.91 -16.01
C PHE A 40 -19.95 -6.81 -15.64
N VAL A 41 -20.13 -7.72 -14.67
CA VAL A 41 -19.10 -8.68 -14.25
C VAL A 41 -19.05 -9.95 -15.10
N HIS A 42 -19.96 -10.10 -16.07
CA HIS A 42 -19.97 -11.27 -16.93
C HIS A 42 -18.75 -11.26 -17.86
N PRO A 43 -18.09 -12.42 -18.11
CA PRO A 43 -16.92 -12.48 -19.00
C PRO A 43 -17.19 -11.97 -20.43
N ASP A 44 -18.41 -12.17 -20.94
CA ASP A 44 -18.82 -11.71 -22.27
C ASP A 44 -19.22 -10.23 -22.32
N HIS A 45 -19.08 -9.48 -21.22
CA HIS A 45 -19.43 -8.07 -21.19
C HIS A 45 -18.49 -7.27 -22.11
N PRO A 46 -18.99 -6.29 -22.90
CA PRO A 46 -18.16 -5.52 -23.83
C PRO A 46 -16.99 -4.77 -23.21
N LEU A 47 -17.07 -4.44 -21.91
CA LEU A 47 -15.98 -3.76 -21.18
C LEU A 47 -14.97 -4.74 -20.54
N HIS A 48 -15.16 -6.05 -20.70
CA HIS A 48 -14.21 -7.03 -20.23
C HIS A 48 -12.93 -6.97 -21.09
N LYS A 49 -11.77 -6.90 -20.43
CA LYS A 49 -10.46 -6.86 -21.11
C LYS A 49 -9.85 -8.25 -21.14
N GLU A 50 -9.28 -8.62 -22.28
CA GLU A 50 -8.54 -9.88 -22.39
C GLU A 50 -7.36 -9.91 -21.39
N GLY A 51 -7.19 -11.02 -20.69
CA GLY A 51 -6.16 -11.19 -19.68
C GLY A 51 -6.44 -10.56 -18.31
N ILE A 52 -7.58 -9.87 -18.14
CA ILE A 52 -8.04 -9.37 -16.83
C ILE A 52 -9.16 -10.27 -16.31
N ASP A 53 -9.02 -10.77 -15.08
CA ASP A 53 -10.02 -11.62 -14.44
C ASP A 53 -11.08 -10.76 -13.73
N GLY A 54 -12.25 -10.62 -14.38
CA GLY A 54 -13.40 -9.86 -13.89
C GLY A 54 -13.52 -8.46 -14.49
N ALA A 55 -14.52 -7.71 -14.03
CA ALA A 55 -14.78 -6.38 -14.54
C ALA A 55 -13.89 -5.32 -13.89
N GLU A 56 -13.23 -4.53 -14.74
CA GLU A 56 -12.34 -3.45 -14.32
C GLU A 56 -13.12 -2.15 -14.07
N LEU A 57 -12.88 -1.53 -12.92
CA LEU A 57 -13.27 -0.17 -12.58
C LEU A 57 -12.07 0.55 -11.95
N PHE A 58 -12.27 1.79 -11.51
CA PHE A 58 -11.22 2.58 -10.91
C PHE A 58 -11.62 3.07 -9.53
N LEU A 59 -10.75 2.90 -8.54
CA LEU A 59 -10.91 3.48 -7.23
C LEU A 59 -10.20 4.84 -7.21
N GLY A 60 -10.96 5.93 -7.11
CA GLY A 60 -10.43 7.28 -7.06
C GLY A 60 -10.63 7.94 -5.71
N THR A 61 -9.61 8.64 -5.22
CA THR A 61 -9.69 9.49 -4.03
C THR A 61 -9.84 10.94 -4.46
N LEU A 62 -10.93 11.57 -4.05
CA LEU A 62 -11.22 12.97 -4.34
C LEU A 62 -10.37 13.91 -3.48
N GLN A 63 -10.34 15.20 -3.84
CA GLN A 63 -9.62 16.22 -3.07
C GLN A 63 -10.07 16.33 -1.61
N ASN A 64 -11.33 15.98 -1.32
CA ASN A 64 -11.90 15.93 0.03
C ASN A 64 -11.61 14.62 0.80
N PHE A 65 -10.69 13.78 0.31
CA PHE A 65 -10.30 12.47 0.85
C PHE A 65 -11.36 11.38 0.76
N GLU A 66 -12.51 11.66 0.15
CA GLU A 66 -13.51 10.63 -0.06
C GLU A 66 -13.10 9.72 -1.22
N THR A 67 -13.29 8.42 -1.02
CA THR A 67 -13.04 7.44 -2.06
C THR A 67 -14.33 7.15 -2.82
N ARG A 68 -14.23 6.99 -4.14
CA ARG A 68 -15.33 6.65 -5.04
C ARG A 68 -14.88 5.59 -6.03
N LEU A 69 -15.82 4.71 -6.38
CA LEU A 69 -15.68 3.83 -7.52
C LEU A 69 -16.05 4.61 -8.79
N LEU A 70 -15.26 4.46 -9.84
CA LEU A 70 -15.29 5.27 -11.04
C LEU A 70 -15.25 4.40 -12.31
N PHE A 71 -15.90 4.88 -13.36
CA PHE A 71 -15.67 4.44 -14.74
C PHE A 71 -14.68 5.39 -15.41
N SER A 72 -13.78 4.88 -16.23
CA SER A 72 -13.01 5.76 -17.12
C SER A 72 -13.91 6.33 -18.22
N SER A 73 -13.59 7.54 -18.68
CA SER A 73 -14.24 8.14 -19.85
C SER A 73 -14.13 7.25 -21.10
N ALA A 74 -13.03 6.50 -21.26
CA ALA A 74 -12.86 5.53 -22.34
C ALA A 74 -13.88 4.37 -22.26
N GLN A 75 -14.15 3.84 -21.07
CA GLN A 75 -15.18 2.80 -20.88
C GLN A 75 -16.57 3.32 -21.23
N VAL A 76 -16.90 4.53 -20.77
CA VAL A 76 -18.19 5.16 -21.07
C VAL A 76 -18.32 5.39 -22.57
N GLU A 77 -17.31 5.95 -23.23
CA GLU A 77 -17.31 6.19 -24.67
C GLU A 77 -17.49 4.89 -25.46
N TYR A 78 -16.71 3.87 -25.12
CA TYR A 78 -16.78 2.56 -25.77
C TYR A 78 -18.17 1.94 -25.66
N LEU A 79 -18.77 1.96 -24.46
CA LEU A 79 -20.10 1.37 -24.24
C LEU A 79 -21.17 2.03 -25.13
N ARG A 80 -21.10 3.35 -25.33
CA ARG A 80 -22.03 4.10 -26.21
C ARG A 80 -21.94 3.61 -27.64
N TYR A 81 -20.72 3.52 -28.18
CA TYR A 81 -20.50 3.06 -29.53
C TYR A 81 -20.90 1.59 -29.69
N TRP A 82 -20.56 0.75 -28.72
CA TRP A 82 -20.90 -0.66 -28.74
C TRP A 82 -22.42 -0.88 -28.76
N LEU A 83 -23.18 -0.24 -27.88
CA LEU A 83 -24.65 -0.34 -27.85
C LEU A 83 -25.28 0.06 -29.19
N HIS A 84 -24.78 1.13 -29.80
CA HIS A 84 -25.28 1.59 -31.09
C HIS A 84 -24.87 0.66 -32.25
N ALA A 85 -23.61 0.23 -32.29
CA ALA A 85 -23.09 -0.67 -33.33
C ALA A 85 -23.78 -2.04 -33.32
N MET A 86 -24.18 -2.52 -32.14
CA MET A 86 -24.95 -3.75 -31.97
C MET A 86 -26.45 -3.58 -32.29
N GLY A 87 -26.89 -2.38 -32.69
CA GLY A 87 -28.30 -2.08 -32.99
C GLY A 87 -29.22 -2.08 -31.78
N LEU A 88 -28.65 -2.03 -30.56
CA LEU A 88 -29.41 -2.05 -29.31
C LEU A 88 -30.00 -0.68 -29.00
N THR A 89 -29.36 0.41 -29.45
CA THR A 89 -29.89 1.77 -29.36
C THR A 89 -30.12 2.36 -30.75
N LYS A 90 -31.18 3.15 -30.91
CA LYS A 90 -31.56 3.69 -32.23
C LYS A 90 -30.53 4.71 -32.74
N ASN A 91 -30.04 5.53 -31.82
CA ASN A 91 -28.99 6.51 -32.06
C ASN A 91 -27.81 6.23 -31.14
N LEU A 92 -26.67 6.85 -31.45
CA LEU A 92 -25.58 6.96 -30.49
C LEU A 92 -26.07 7.74 -29.27
N ILE A 93 -26.16 7.08 -28.12
CA ILE A 93 -26.61 7.72 -26.87
C ILE A 93 -25.65 8.84 -26.48
N SER A 94 -26.14 9.91 -25.85
CA SER A 94 -25.30 11.03 -25.41
C SER A 94 -24.35 10.63 -24.29
N LEU A 95 -23.24 11.36 -24.13
CA LEU A 95 -22.42 11.27 -22.93
C LEU A 95 -23.23 11.62 -21.67
N PRO A 96 -22.79 11.18 -20.48
CA PRO A 96 -23.24 11.75 -19.22
C PRO A 96 -23.05 13.28 -19.23
N TYR A 97 -23.87 14.01 -18.47
CA TYR A 97 -23.81 15.48 -18.41
C TYR A 97 -22.42 15.97 -17.98
N SER A 98 -21.94 17.08 -18.56
CA SER A 98 -20.55 17.55 -18.44
C SER A 98 -20.04 17.68 -17.01
N ASP A 99 -20.91 18.05 -16.08
CA ASP A 99 -20.56 18.40 -14.70
C ASP A 99 -20.16 17.18 -13.84
N CYS A 100 -20.32 15.96 -14.35
CA CYS A 100 -19.92 14.74 -13.65
C CYS A 100 -18.56 14.16 -14.08
N LEU A 101 -17.88 14.77 -15.06
CA LEU A 101 -16.54 14.36 -15.45
C LEU A 101 -15.49 14.84 -14.45
N LEU A 102 -14.89 13.90 -13.74
CA LEU A 102 -13.74 14.12 -12.87
C LEU A 102 -12.46 14.09 -13.71
N THR A 103 -11.73 15.19 -13.72
CA THR A 103 -10.40 15.28 -14.36
C THR A 103 -9.31 14.91 -13.36
N GLU A 104 -8.06 14.78 -13.82
CA GLU A 104 -6.92 14.51 -12.94
C GLU A 104 -6.82 15.50 -11.77
N SER A 105 -7.09 16.78 -11.99
CA SER A 105 -7.09 17.80 -10.93
C SER A 105 -8.16 17.58 -9.86
N SER A 106 -9.21 16.80 -10.17
CA SER A 106 -10.27 16.45 -9.23
C SER A 106 -9.90 15.29 -8.30
N LEU A 107 -8.81 14.58 -8.62
CA LEU A 107 -8.39 13.34 -7.96
C LEU A 107 -7.01 13.51 -7.34
N ARG A 108 -6.80 12.89 -6.18
CA ARG A 108 -5.48 12.76 -5.55
C ARG A 108 -4.76 11.52 -6.08
N HIS A 109 -5.50 10.42 -6.15
CA HIS A 109 -5.03 9.13 -6.62
C HIS A 109 -6.15 8.43 -7.37
N VAL A 110 -5.77 7.59 -8.33
CA VAL A 110 -6.67 6.68 -9.03
C VAL A 110 -5.94 5.37 -9.28
N SER A 111 -6.58 4.25 -8.95
CA SER A 111 -6.03 2.91 -9.17
C SER A 111 -7.06 2.01 -9.84
N PRO A 112 -6.68 1.16 -10.80
CA PRO A 112 -7.57 0.14 -11.33
C PRO A 112 -7.90 -0.90 -10.24
N VAL A 113 -9.12 -1.41 -10.27
CA VAL A 113 -9.63 -2.48 -9.40
C VAL A 113 -10.52 -3.43 -10.22
N THR A 114 -10.51 -4.72 -9.89
CA THR A 114 -11.25 -5.74 -10.63
C THR A 114 -12.26 -6.47 -9.74
N PHE A 115 -13.43 -6.80 -10.29
CA PHE A 115 -14.49 -7.52 -9.59
C PHE A 115 -14.93 -8.75 -10.39
N LYS A 116 -14.73 -9.94 -9.81
CA LYS A 116 -15.06 -11.22 -10.48
C LYS A 116 -16.54 -11.52 -10.40
N THR A 117 -17.18 -11.16 -9.30
CA THR A 117 -18.60 -11.42 -9.06
C THR A 117 -19.34 -10.14 -8.73
N LYS A 118 -20.67 -10.19 -8.90
CA LYS A 118 -21.55 -9.10 -8.46
C LYS A 118 -21.45 -8.84 -6.96
N ASP A 119 -21.27 -9.89 -6.17
CA ASP A 119 -21.18 -9.76 -4.72
C ASP A 119 -19.89 -9.04 -4.30
N ASP A 120 -18.78 -9.27 -5.02
CA ASP A 120 -17.54 -8.51 -4.83
C ASP A 120 -17.77 -7.02 -5.09
N LEU A 121 -18.37 -6.68 -6.23
CA LEU A 121 -18.67 -5.29 -6.61
C LEU A 121 -19.61 -4.63 -5.60
N LYS A 122 -20.69 -5.33 -5.21
CA LYS A 122 -21.66 -4.83 -4.22
C LYS A 122 -21.03 -4.69 -2.83
N GLY A 123 -20.16 -5.61 -2.45
CA GLY A 123 -19.39 -5.57 -1.21
C GLY A 123 -18.46 -4.35 -1.17
N ALA A 124 -17.71 -4.12 -2.25
CA ALA A 124 -16.80 -2.98 -2.37
C ALA A 124 -17.54 -1.64 -2.28
N LEU A 125 -18.66 -1.48 -2.98
CA LEU A 125 -19.49 -0.25 -2.89
C LEU A 125 -19.93 0.04 -1.45
N LYS A 126 -20.41 -0.99 -0.71
CA LYS A 126 -20.77 -0.86 0.70
C LYS A 126 -19.58 -0.50 1.57
N GLN A 127 -18.42 -1.11 1.32
CA GLN A 127 -17.22 -0.87 2.12
C GLN A 127 -16.67 0.54 1.91
N ILE A 128 -16.67 1.05 0.67
CA ILE A 128 -16.31 2.43 0.35
C ILE A 128 -17.20 3.40 1.13
N GLU A 129 -18.53 3.19 1.13
CA GLU A 129 -19.46 4.04 1.87
C GLU A 129 -19.18 4.01 3.39
N LYS A 130 -18.98 2.81 3.96
CA LYS A 130 -18.63 2.64 5.38
C LYS A 130 -17.35 3.38 5.74
N ASN A 131 -16.29 3.22 4.93
CA ASN A 131 -14.99 3.84 5.20
C ASN A 131 -15.06 5.36 5.11
N ASN A 132 -15.74 5.91 4.11
CA ASN A 132 -15.96 7.36 4.01
C ASN A 132 -16.65 7.92 5.27
N LYS A 133 -17.66 7.22 5.81
CA LYS A 133 -18.31 7.61 7.08
C LYS A 133 -17.35 7.52 8.26
N ARG A 134 -16.62 6.42 8.39
CA ARG A 134 -15.65 6.16 9.48
C ARG A 134 -14.50 7.15 9.51
N LEU A 135 -14.04 7.60 8.34
CA LEU A 135 -12.94 8.55 8.17
C LEU A 135 -13.38 10.02 8.27
N LYS A 136 -14.67 10.29 8.46
CA LYS A 136 -15.15 11.66 8.66
C LYS A 136 -14.54 12.22 9.94
N GLY A 137 -13.79 13.31 9.80
CA GLY A 137 -13.05 13.91 10.93
C GLY A 137 -11.81 13.12 11.35
N ALA A 138 -11.32 12.21 10.51
CA ALA A 138 -10.07 11.48 10.78
C ALA A 138 -8.89 12.44 10.99
N ASP A 139 -7.98 11.98 11.84
CA ASP A 139 -6.75 12.67 12.18
C ASP A 139 -5.93 13.08 10.93
N PRO A 140 -5.38 14.31 10.87
CA PRO A 140 -4.59 14.77 9.73
C PRO A 140 -3.38 13.88 9.40
N MET A 141 -2.70 13.33 10.42
CA MET A 141 -1.57 12.41 10.22
C MET A 141 -2.03 11.12 9.54
N LEU A 142 -3.18 10.57 9.95
CA LEU A 142 -3.75 9.39 9.29
C LEU A 142 -4.06 9.68 7.81
N LYS A 143 -4.57 10.87 7.48
CA LYS A 143 -4.81 11.27 6.09
C LYS A 143 -3.51 11.32 5.28
N THR A 144 -2.49 11.99 5.80
CA THR A 144 -1.17 12.07 5.16
C THR A 144 -0.55 10.69 4.94
N ARG A 145 -0.58 9.81 5.95
CA ARG A 145 -0.09 8.44 5.85
C ARG A 145 -0.79 7.64 4.74
N ARG A 146 -2.12 7.80 4.63
CA ARG A 146 -2.91 7.15 3.57
C ARG A 146 -2.57 7.67 2.18
N GLU A 147 -2.33 8.97 2.01
CA GLU A 147 -1.87 9.55 0.74
C GLU A 147 -0.50 9.02 0.35
N ILE A 148 0.45 8.98 1.30
CA ILE A 148 1.79 8.42 1.07
C ILE A 148 1.69 6.94 0.65
N PHE A 149 0.83 6.16 1.31
CA PHE A 149 0.63 4.76 0.97
C PHE A 149 0.14 4.57 -0.48
N GLU A 150 -0.89 5.31 -0.91
CA GLU A 150 -1.38 5.21 -2.28
C GLU A 150 -0.36 5.72 -3.29
N ARG A 151 0.42 6.76 -2.94
CA ARG A 151 1.51 7.24 -3.79
C ARG A 151 2.62 6.20 -3.96
N VAL A 152 3.01 5.52 -2.87
CA VAL A 152 3.97 4.42 -2.89
C VAL A 152 3.46 3.30 -3.80
N ARG A 153 2.19 2.92 -3.68
CA ARG A 153 1.55 1.94 -4.58
C ARG A 153 1.66 2.35 -6.05
N THR A 154 1.29 3.58 -6.40
CA THR A 154 1.34 4.08 -7.78
C THR A 154 2.77 4.01 -8.33
N LEU A 155 3.75 4.57 -7.61
CA LEU A 155 5.15 4.61 -8.06
C LEU A 155 5.75 3.20 -8.18
N TRP A 156 5.37 2.29 -7.28
CA TRP A 156 5.80 0.90 -7.31
C TRP A 156 5.26 0.13 -8.51
N VAL A 157 3.95 0.21 -8.77
CA VAL A 157 3.29 -0.46 -9.91
C VAL A 157 3.84 0.06 -11.25
N GLU A 158 4.13 1.37 -11.32
CA GLU A 158 4.76 1.99 -12.49
C GLU A 158 6.26 1.69 -12.61
N LYS A 159 6.86 0.96 -11.65
CA LYS A 159 8.27 0.57 -11.63
C LYS A 159 9.23 1.76 -11.67
N ILE A 160 8.91 2.82 -10.89
CA ILE A 160 9.68 4.06 -10.90
C ILE A 160 10.83 3.99 -9.90
N GLY A 161 12.03 4.27 -10.40
CA GLY A 161 13.22 4.48 -9.58
C GLY A 161 13.79 3.24 -8.92
N VAL A 162 14.64 3.47 -7.93
CA VAL A 162 15.30 2.46 -7.12
C VAL A 162 14.78 2.52 -5.69
N TRP A 163 14.45 1.37 -5.11
CA TRP A 163 13.89 1.27 -3.77
C TRP A 163 14.88 0.54 -2.89
N CYS A 164 15.51 1.25 -1.96
CA CYS A 164 16.61 0.74 -1.14
C CYS A 164 16.25 0.82 0.34
N ALA A 165 15.98 -0.33 0.94
CA ALA A 165 15.85 -0.45 2.39
C ALA A 165 17.22 -0.48 3.04
N LEU A 166 17.39 0.32 4.08
CA LEU A 166 18.64 0.48 4.82
C LEU A 166 18.38 0.33 6.31
N ASP A 167 19.36 -0.22 7.02
CA ASP A 167 19.35 -0.31 8.48
C ASP A 167 20.77 -0.20 9.03
N PHE A 168 20.91 0.41 10.20
CA PHE A 168 22.17 0.53 10.93
C PHE A 168 22.03 0.00 12.35
N GLU A 169 23.05 -0.75 12.79
CA GLU A 169 23.24 -1.02 14.21
C GLU A 169 24.38 -0.17 14.75
N ALA A 170 24.18 0.35 15.97
CA ALA A 170 25.17 1.11 16.71
C ALA A 170 25.29 0.56 18.13
N TRP A 171 26.45 0.78 18.75
CA TRP A 171 26.64 0.36 20.14
C TRP A 171 25.75 1.16 21.09
N ASP A 172 24.99 0.45 21.92
CA ASP A 172 24.00 1.02 22.85
C ASP A 172 24.56 2.01 23.89
N ARG A 173 25.87 1.96 24.17
CA ARG A 173 26.54 2.91 25.09
C ARG A 173 27.22 4.08 24.39
N ASP A 174 27.42 4.00 23.08
CA ASP A 174 27.97 5.08 22.26
C ASP A 174 27.43 4.99 20.82
N HIS A 175 26.37 5.74 20.57
CA HIS A 175 25.71 5.79 19.26
C HIS A 175 26.56 6.42 18.15
N THR A 176 27.79 6.89 18.43
CA THR A 176 28.75 7.28 17.39
C THR A 176 29.51 6.09 16.80
N MET A 177 29.46 4.94 17.47
CA MET A 177 30.10 3.69 17.06
C MET A 177 29.12 2.81 16.28
N LEU A 178 29.03 3.06 14.97
CA LEU A 178 28.25 2.22 14.05
C LEU A 178 28.92 0.86 13.89
N THR A 179 28.24 -0.21 14.29
CA THR A 179 28.78 -1.56 14.28
C THR A 179 28.48 -2.29 12.99
N GLU A 180 27.29 -2.05 12.41
CA GLU A 180 26.79 -2.78 11.25
C GLU A 180 26.03 -1.85 10.30
N PHE A 181 25.94 -2.26 9.03
CA PHE A 181 25.10 -1.62 8.03
C PHE A 181 24.53 -2.69 7.10
N GLY A 182 23.22 -2.67 6.93
CA GLY A 182 22.51 -3.53 6.00
C GLY A 182 21.84 -2.75 4.89
N TRP A 183 21.74 -3.38 3.72
CA TRP A 183 20.94 -2.88 2.63
C TRP A 183 20.20 -4.01 1.93
N SER A 184 19.05 -3.67 1.36
CA SER A 184 18.32 -4.52 0.43
C SER A 184 17.61 -3.61 -0.56
N PHE A 185 17.80 -3.78 -1.86
CA PHE A 185 17.17 -2.92 -2.86
C PHE A 185 16.54 -3.69 -4.01
N VAL A 186 15.60 -3.02 -4.67
CA VAL A 186 15.08 -3.39 -5.98
C VAL A 186 15.21 -2.23 -6.96
N ARG A 187 15.53 -2.57 -8.21
CA ARG A 187 15.50 -1.67 -9.37
C ARG A 187 15.01 -2.41 -10.61
N TRP A 188 14.76 -1.67 -11.68
CA TRP A 188 14.37 -2.26 -12.96
C TRP A 188 15.41 -1.93 -14.04
N ILE A 189 15.98 -2.97 -14.66
CA ILE A 189 16.90 -2.87 -15.79
C ILE A 189 16.23 -3.56 -16.97
N ASP A 190 16.02 -2.83 -18.07
CA ASP A 190 15.33 -3.33 -19.27
C ASP A 190 13.96 -3.98 -18.96
N GLY A 191 13.24 -3.41 -18.00
CA GLY A 191 11.93 -3.89 -17.53
C GLY A 191 11.98 -5.13 -16.61
N GLN A 192 13.15 -5.73 -16.43
CA GLN A 192 13.38 -6.84 -15.50
C GLN A 192 13.74 -6.32 -14.11
N GLN A 193 13.18 -6.98 -13.11
CA GLN A 193 13.43 -6.66 -11.72
C GLN A 193 14.78 -7.23 -11.29
N VAL A 194 15.62 -6.38 -10.70
CA VAL A 194 16.93 -6.73 -10.15
C VAL A 194 16.93 -6.42 -8.67
N GLU A 195 17.30 -7.42 -7.87
CA GLU A 195 17.38 -7.32 -6.41
C GLU A 195 18.79 -7.62 -5.93
N GLU A 196 19.24 -6.89 -4.92
CA GLU A 196 20.52 -7.12 -4.26
C GLU A 196 20.40 -6.75 -2.79
N GLN A 197 21.13 -7.46 -1.96
CA GLN A 197 21.21 -7.21 -0.52
C GLN A 197 22.62 -7.47 -0.03
N GLY A 198 22.94 -6.90 1.13
CA GLY A 198 24.21 -7.18 1.78
C GLY A 198 24.29 -6.64 3.18
N HIS A 199 25.40 -6.97 3.82
CA HIS A 199 25.64 -6.70 5.23
C HIS A 199 27.12 -6.42 5.48
N LEU A 200 27.42 -5.27 6.09
CA LEU A 200 28.77 -4.90 6.51
C LEU A 200 28.88 -4.95 8.04
N ILE A 201 30.00 -5.49 8.53
CA ILE A 201 30.37 -5.46 9.95
C ILE A 201 31.68 -4.69 10.11
N VAL A 202 31.71 -3.73 11.03
CA VAL A 202 32.93 -2.96 11.35
C VAL A 202 33.86 -3.80 12.23
N LYS A 203 35.01 -4.22 11.66
CA LYS A 203 36.00 -5.09 12.31
C LYS A 203 36.43 -4.57 13.68
N GLU A 204 36.71 -3.27 13.77
CA GLU A 204 37.19 -2.62 14.98
C GLU A 204 36.17 -2.66 16.12
N TYR A 205 34.88 -2.76 15.78
CA TYR A 205 33.80 -2.72 16.77
C TYR A 205 33.13 -4.08 17.01
N ARG A 206 33.65 -5.15 16.42
CA ARG A 206 33.08 -6.49 16.53
C ARG A 206 32.97 -7.01 17.97
N HIS A 207 33.82 -6.53 18.87
CA HIS A 207 33.82 -6.90 20.30
C HIS A 207 32.80 -6.12 21.14
N TYR A 208 32.16 -5.09 20.60
CA TYR A 208 31.09 -4.37 21.28
C TYR A 208 29.76 -5.06 21.01
N THR A 209 29.13 -5.53 22.08
CA THR A 209 27.83 -6.21 22.03
C THR A 209 26.79 -5.35 22.74
N ASN A 210 25.62 -5.22 22.13
CA ASN A 210 24.50 -4.51 22.73
C ASN A 210 23.95 -5.29 23.94
N THR A 211 23.41 -4.55 24.91
CA THR A 211 22.87 -5.07 26.17
C THR A 211 21.37 -5.30 26.10
N PHE A 212 20.66 -4.51 25.28
CA PHE A 212 19.20 -4.45 25.25
C PHE A 212 18.53 -5.25 24.12
N VAL A 213 19.30 -5.68 23.13
CA VAL A 213 18.81 -6.43 21.96
C VAL A 213 19.65 -7.68 21.75
N GLN A 214 19.08 -8.68 21.06
CA GLN A 214 19.78 -9.92 20.75
C GLN A 214 21.00 -9.64 19.86
N ASN A 215 22.11 -10.32 20.13
CA ASN A 215 23.33 -10.16 19.35
C ASN A 215 23.30 -11.06 18.10
N ASN A 216 22.60 -10.63 17.07
CA ASN A 216 22.43 -11.38 15.82
C ASN A 216 23.38 -10.93 14.69
N ARG A 217 24.37 -10.09 15.00
CA ARG A 217 25.38 -9.56 14.07
C ARG A 217 25.96 -10.57 13.08
N GLU A 218 26.30 -11.76 13.54
CA GLU A 218 26.96 -12.78 12.73
C GLU A 218 25.98 -13.70 11.98
N HIS A 219 24.67 -13.47 12.10
CA HIS A 219 23.60 -14.32 11.56
C HIS A 219 22.87 -13.65 10.38
N PHE A 220 23.62 -13.17 9.39
CA PHE A 220 23.01 -12.67 8.16
C PHE A 220 22.43 -13.84 7.35
N SER A 221 21.13 -13.78 7.05
CA SER A 221 20.38 -14.90 6.47
C SER A 221 20.43 -14.94 4.94
N PHE A 222 20.88 -13.85 4.30
CA PHE A 222 20.73 -13.63 2.86
C PHE A 222 22.06 -13.56 2.10
N GLY A 223 23.12 -14.09 2.70
CA GLY A 223 24.47 -14.13 2.14
C GLY A 223 25.53 -14.16 3.24
N ASP A 224 26.74 -13.71 2.90
CA ASP A 224 27.84 -13.59 3.84
C ASP A 224 28.03 -12.14 4.29
N SER A 225 28.24 -11.93 5.60
CA SER A 225 28.61 -10.62 6.14
C SER A 225 30.02 -10.22 5.72
N GLU A 226 30.19 -9.02 5.17
CA GLU A 226 31.49 -8.48 4.81
C GLU A 226 32.13 -7.78 6.01
N LEU A 227 33.24 -8.33 6.50
CA LEU A 227 34.04 -7.67 7.53
C LEU A 227 34.88 -6.56 6.89
N VAL A 228 34.65 -5.31 7.28
CA VAL A 228 35.33 -4.12 6.75
C VAL A 228 35.93 -3.27 7.86
N ASN A 229 36.97 -2.52 7.55
CA ASN A 229 37.47 -1.49 8.48
C ASN A 229 36.59 -0.22 8.38
N ARG A 230 36.72 0.73 9.32
CA ARG A 230 35.89 1.95 9.33
C ARG A 230 35.95 2.78 8.05
N SER A 231 37.12 2.85 7.41
CA SER A 231 37.27 3.59 6.15
C SER A 231 36.50 2.91 5.01
N ALA A 232 36.63 1.60 4.89
CA ALA A 232 35.92 0.82 3.89
C ALA A 232 34.41 0.82 4.14
N PHE A 233 33.96 0.73 5.39
CA PHE A 233 32.55 0.86 5.78
C PHE A 233 31.94 2.15 5.24
N ARG A 234 32.59 3.29 5.52
CA ARG A 234 32.20 4.61 5.00
C ARG A 234 32.14 4.63 3.47
N THR A 235 33.22 4.24 2.81
CA THR A 235 33.32 4.29 1.34
C THR A 235 32.30 3.38 0.66
N ARG A 236 32.02 2.19 1.22
CA ARG A 236 31.03 1.26 0.66
C ARG A 236 29.63 1.85 0.71
N ILE A 237 29.23 2.46 1.82
CA ILE A 237 27.91 3.12 1.93
C ILE A 237 27.81 4.31 0.97
N GLN A 238 28.85 5.15 0.89
CA GLN A 238 28.88 6.29 -0.03
C GLN A 238 28.75 5.85 -1.49
N ASN A 239 29.50 4.81 -1.90
CA ASN A 239 29.45 4.28 -3.25
C ASN A 239 28.10 3.64 -3.56
N LEU A 240 27.52 2.88 -2.62
CA LEU A 240 26.18 2.30 -2.78
C LEU A 240 25.15 3.40 -3.06
N VAL A 241 25.06 4.41 -2.20
CA VAL A 241 24.10 5.52 -2.35
C VAL A 241 24.35 6.30 -3.65
N ALA A 242 25.60 6.54 -4.03
CA ALA A 242 25.94 7.22 -5.28
C ALA A 242 25.59 6.39 -6.53
N ASP A 243 25.77 5.07 -6.48
CA ASP A 243 25.47 4.18 -7.59
C ASP A 243 23.96 4.05 -7.81
N LEU A 244 23.18 3.88 -6.74
CA LEU A 244 21.72 3.73 -6.85
C LEU A 244 21.01 4.99 -7.37
N GLN A 245 21.60 6.17 -7.19
CA GLN A 245 21.08 7.43 -7.75
C GLN A 245 21.24 7.56 -9.27
N LYS A 246 22.05 6.70 -9.91
CA LYS A 246 22.28 6.74 -11.37
C LYS A 246 21.10 6.19 -12.17
N ASP A 247 20.29 5.35 -11.54
CA ASP A 247 19.19 4.62 -12.19
C ASP A 247 17.83 5.32 -12.05
N GLY A 248 17.81 6.59 -11.62
CA GLY A 248 16.60 7.42 -11.47
C GLY A 248 16.39 7.92 -10.04
N PRO A 249 15.15 8.25 -9.65
CA PRO A 249 14.86 8.67 -8.27
C PRO A 249 15.15 7.52 -7.29
N LEU A 250 15.77 7.83 -6.16
CA LEU A 250 16.12 6.88 -5.10
C LEU A 250 15.15 7.01 -3.94
N PHE A 251 14.42 5.94 -3.63
CA PHE A 251 13.57 5.81 -2.46
C PHE A 251 14.34 5.06 -1.37
N LEU A 252 14.83 5.80 -0.37
CA LEU A 252 15.43 5.26 0.83
C LEU A 252 14.34 4.84 1.81
N ILE A 253 14.31 3.56 2.14
CA ILE A 253 13.26 2.96 2.97
C ILE A 253 13.87 2.58 4.32
N PHE A 254 13.18 2.95 5.39
CA PHE A 254 13.58 2.61 6.75
C PHE A 254 12.40 2.02 7.51
N HIS A 255 12.68 1.51 8.69
CA HIS A 255 11.68 1.20 9.69
C HIS A 255 11.96 2.05 10.94
N ASP A 256 11.30 3.21 11.04
CA ASP A 256 11.68 4.35 11.90
C ASP A 256 12.98 5.05 11.47
N ASN A 257 12.85 5.94 10.49
CA ASN A 257 13.99 6.58 9.79
C ASN A 257 14.86 7.53 10.63
N ASN A 258 14.43 7.89 11.85
CA ASN A 258 14.94 9.07 12.56
C ASN A 258 16.42 8.99 12.86
N GLN A 259 16.91 7.79 13.19
CA GLN A 259 18.29 7.57 13.60
C GLN A 259 19.20 7.25 12.41
N ASP A 260 18.74 6.42 11.47
CA ASP A 260 19.50 6.04 10.28
C ASP A 260 19.85 7.23 9.39
N ILE A 261 18.91 8.17 9.23
CA ILE A 261 19.18 9.39 8.45
C ILE A 261 20.25 10.25 9.12
N LYS A 262 20.29 10.30 10.46
CA LYS A 262 21.36 10.98 11.18
C LYS A 262 22.69 10.27 10.94
N TYR A 263 22.71 8.95 10.91
CA TYR A 263 23.91 8.16 10.62
C TYR A 263 24.43 8.40 9.20
N LEU A 264 23.56 8.34 8.18
CA LEU A 264 23.93 8.65 6.79
C LEU A 264 24.56 10.05 6.65
N LYS A 265 24.02 11.05 7.35
CA LYS A 265 24.51 12.43 7.33
C LYS A 265 25.68 12.71 8.29
N SER A 266 25.98 11.78 9.20
CA SER A 266 27.02 11.98 10.21
C SER A 266 28.41 12.04 9.57
N PRO A 267 29.42 12.65 10.23
CA PRO A 267 30.81 12.62 9.74
C PRO A 267 31.38 11.21 9.53
N THR A 268 30.82 10.20 10.20
CA THR A 268 31.22 8.79 10.08
C THR A 268 30.89 8.22 8.70
N VAL A 269 29.74 8.58 8.13
CA VAL A 269 29.29 8.10 6.80
C VAL A 269 29.41 9.21 5.76
N ASN A 270 28.77 10.35 6.01
CA ASN A 270 28.75 11.52 5.14
C ASN A 270 28.37 11.13 3.70
N ALA A 271 27.22 10.46 3.55
CA ALA A 271 26.62 10.11 2.27
C ALA A 271 26.08 11.37 1.58
N ASP A 272 26.26 11.45 0.26
CA ASP A 272 25.70 12.53 -0.54
C ASP A 272 24.22 12.24 -0.86
N LEU A 273 23.35 13.08 -0.31
CA LEU A 273 21.89 12.95 -0.37
C LEU A 273 21.28 14.25 -0.92
N PRO A 274 21.53 14.57 -2.21
CA PRO A 274 21.06 15.82 -2.80
C PRO A 274 19.54 15.87 -2.83
N ASN A 275 18.99 17.02 -2.44
CA ASN A 275 17.54 17.27 -2.43
C ASN A 275 16.73 16.20 -1.66
N LEU A 276 17.29 15.65 -0.57
CA LEU A 276 16.60 14.69 0.29
C LEU A 276 15.24 15.24 0.75
N SER A 277 14.17 14.53 0.37
CA SER A 277 12.79 14.89 0.71
C SER A 277 12.12 13.80 1.54
N PHE A 278 11.33 14.22 2.53
CA PHE A 278 10.42 13.34 3.29
C PHE A 278 9.00 13.35 2.71
N LEU A 279 8.78 14.11 1.64
CA LEU A 279 7.51 14.23 0.94
C LEU A 279 7.66 13.66 -0.46
N LEU A 280 6.73 12.80 -0.85
CA LEU A 280 6.63 12.31 -2.22
C LEU A 280 5.96 13.38 -3.09
N PRO A 281 6.45 13.60 -4.33
CA PRO A 281 5.85 14.56 -5.24
C PRO A 281 4.50 14.07 -5.78
N ASP A 282 3.64 15.02 -6.14
CA ASP A 282 2.34 14.73 -6.77
C ASP A 282 2.49 14.21 -8.20
N ALA A 283 3.50 14.71 -8.91
CA ALA A 283 3.90 14.22 -10.21
C ALA A 283 4.96 13.12 -10.06
N LYS A 284 5.03 12.24 -11.07
CA LYS A 284 6.09 11.24 -11.16
C LYS A 284 7.47 11.92 -11.16
N PRO A 285 8.38 11.56 -10.24
CA PRO A 285 9.73 12.13 -10.22
C PRO A 285 10.63 11.48 -11.28
N ASP A 286 11.46 12.30 -11.92
CA ASP A 286 12.56 11.82 -12.79
C ASP A 286 13.89 11.67 -12.03
N SER A 287 14.03 12.35 -10.90
CA SER A 287 15.24 12.33 -10.04
C SER A 287 14.92 12.75 -8.60
N GLY A 288 15.89 12.60 -7.71
CA GLY A 288 15.80 13.00 -6.30
C GLY A 288 15.94 11.84 -5.33
N VAL A 289 16.13 12.17 -4.05
CA VAL A 289 16.21 11.18 -2.96
C VAL A 289 15.01 11.36 -2.04
N PHE A 290 14.21 10.32 -1.86
CA PHE A 290 12.97 10.35 -1.10
C PHE A 290 13.06 9.36 0.07
N VAL A 291 12.63 9.79 1.24
CA VAL A 291 12.59 8.94 2.44
C VAL A 291 11.21 8.34 2.59
N LEU A 292 11.15 7.04 2.79
CA LEU A 292 9.96 6.27 3.13
C LEU A 292 10.16 5.55 4.46
N ASP A 293 9.09 5.50 5.26
CA ASP A 293 9.11 4.82 6.55
C ASP A 293 8.01 3.75 6.58
N THR A 294 8.43 2.50 6.64
CA THR A 294 7.50 1.36 6.65
C THR A 294 6.61 1.33 7.89
N SER A 295 7.04 1.95 9.00
CA SER A 295 6.21 2.07 10.19
C SER A 295 5.02 3.03 9.97
N ASP A 296 5.20 4.09 9.18
CA ASP A 296 4.12 5.00 8.79
C ASP A 296 3.20 4.39 7.73
N LEU A 297 3.75 3.64 6.78
CA LEU A 297 2.96 2.90 5.79
C LEU A 297 2.07 1.86 6.47
N PHE A 298 2.64 1.10 7.41
CA PHE A 298 1.85 0.14 8.16
C PHE A 298 0.82 0.83 9.07
N ALA A 299 1.17 1.95 9.71
CA ALA A 299 0.21 2.75 10.47
C ALA A 299 -0.97 3.22 9.58
N ALA A 300 -0.71 3.58 8.32
CA ALA A 300 -1.76 3.86 7.34
C ALA A 300 -2.65 2.63 7.10
N LEU A 301 -2.03 1.48 6.87
CA LEU A 301 -2.70 0.22 6.56
C LEU A 301 -3.58 -0.25 7.73
N GLU A 302 -3.09 -0.21 8.96
CA GLU A 302 -3.88 -0.58 10.13
C GLU A 302 -4.86 0.52 10.58
N GLY A 303 -4.71 1.75 10.10
CA GLY A 303 -5.60 2.87 10.46
C GLY A 303 -5.20 3.61 11.75
N GLU A 304 -3.94 3.57 12.14
CA GLU A 304 -3.37 4.30 13.28
C GLU A 304 -3.01 5.75 12.89
N GLY A 305 -3.65 6.73 13.53
CA GLY A 305 -3.36 8.16 13.35
C GLY A 305 -2.40 8.74 14.39
N GLY A 306 -2.23 8.06 15.53
CA GLY A 306 -1.35 8.49 16.61
C GLY A 306 0.12 8.16 16.39
N HIS A 307 0.88 8.30 17.48
CA HIS A 307 2.32 8.06 17.51
C HIS A 307 2.72 6.60 17.81
N ASN A 308 1.74 5.70 17.96
CA ASN A 308 2.01 4.30 18.27
C ASN A 308 2.41 3.52 17.02
N ARG A 309 3.68 3.68 16.61
CA ARG A 309 4.29 2.91 15.52
C ARG A 309 4.67 1.52 16.00
N ARG A 310 4.50 0.54 15.13
CA ARG A 310 4.85 -0.86 15.41
C ARG A 310 6.30 -1.14 15.08
N SER A 311 6.90 -2.06 15.82
CA SER A 311 8.22 -2.63 15.49
C SER A 311 8.20 -3.43 14.20
N LEU A 312 9.39 -3.63 13.62
CA LEU A 312 9.57 -4.35 12.36
C LEU A 312 9.02 -5.77 12.47
N GLU A 313 9.30 -6.44 13.59
CA GLU A 313 8.79 -7.78 13.90
C GLU A 313 7.25 -7.83 13.80
N ARG A 314 6.57 -6.87 14.46
CA ARG A 314 5.10 -6.82 14.47
C ARG A 314 4.54 -6.50 13.10
N VAL A 315 5.17 -5.58 12.36
CA VAL A 315 4.79 -5.29 10.98
C VAL A 315 4.91 -6.54 10.11
N CYS A 316 6.05 -7.23 10.16
CA CYS A 316 6.27 -8.45 9.39
C CYS A 316 5.27 -9.55 9.76
N ARG A 317 5.02 -9.78 11.06
CA ARG A 317 4.00 -10.72 11.55
C ARG A 317 2.62 -10.44 10.95
N HIS A 318 2.17 -9.18 11.03
CA HIS A 318 0.88 -8.76 10.49
C HIS A 318 0.80 -8.85 8.96
N LEU A 319 1.93 -8.67 8.28
CA LEU A 319 2.06 -8.87 6.84
C LEU A 319 2.28 -10.33 6.44
N GLN A 320 2.34 -11.27 7.40
CA GLN A 320 2.63 -12.69 7.19
C GLN A 320 4.01 -12.95 6.55
N ILE A 321 4.99 -12.09 6.88
CA ILE A 321 6.39 -12.22 6.48
C ILE A 321 7.14 -12.92 7.62
N PRO A 322 7.63 -14.15 7.43
CA PRO A 322 8.41 -14.85 8.45
C PRO A 322 9.75 -14.13 8.63
N THR A 323 10.11 -13.85 9.88
CA THR A 323 11.38 -13.23 10.25
C THR A 323 12.26 -14.20 11.02
N SER A 324 13.57 -13.95 10.97
CA SER A 324 14.59 -14.69 11.71
C SER A 324 15.79 -13.78 11.90
N PHE A 325 16.43 -13.86 13.07
CA PHE A 325 17.63 -13.11 13.42
C PHE A 325 17.50 -11.59 13.22
N LEU A 326 16.42 -10.99 13.75
CA LEU A 326 16.26 -9.52 13.86
C LEU A 326 17.38 -8.93 14.73
N HIS A 327 17.67 -7.63 14.59
CA HIS A 327 18.89 -6.98 15.13
C HIS A 327 20.18 -7.45 14.45
N ASN A 328 20.04 -7.81 13.18
CA ASN A 328 21.12 -7.91 12.22
C ASN A 328 20.76 -6.95 11.10
N ALA A 329 21.57 -5.92 10.89
CA ALA A 329 21.19 -4.81 10.01
C ALA A 329 20.85 -5.28 8.58
N GLY A 330 21.56 -6.31 8.08
CA GLY A 330 21.29 -6.91 6.77
C GLY A 330 19.92 -7.59 6.69
N ASN A 331 19.56 -8.35 7.72
CA ASN A 331 18.25 -8.99 7.81
C ASN A 331 17.13 -7.94 7.96
N ASP A 332 17.32 -6.95 8.82
CA ASP A 332 16.32 -5.91 9.10
C ASP A 332 16.05 -5.04 7.87
N ALA A 333 17.09 -4.67 7.11
CA ALA A 333 16.94 -4.04 5.81
C ALA A 333 16.17 -4.94 4.81
N HIS A 334 16.47 -6.25 4.78
CA HIS A 334 15.75 -7.17 3.90
C HIS A 334 14.26 -7.29 4.27
N TYR A 335 13.93 -7.49 5.54
CA TYR A 335 12.53 -7.58 5.98
C TYR A 335 11.78 -6.25 5.81
N THR A 336 12.47 -5.12 5.96
CA THR A 336 11.92 -3.80 5.65
C THR A 336 11.56 -3.68 4.15
N LEU A 337 12.42 -4.17 3.26
CA LEU A 337 12.11 -4.21 1.82
C LEU A 337 10.92 -5.14 1.52
N LEU A 338 10.87 -6.32 2.15
CA LEU A 338 9.72 -7.23 1.99
C LEU A 338 8.42 -6.60 2.46
N ALA A 339 8.43 -5.88 3.59
CA ALA A 339 7.25 -5.21 4.13
C ALA A 339 6.71 -4.15 3.17
N ILE A 340 7.57 -3.30 2.60
CA ILE A 340 7.11 -2.31 1.61
C ILE A 340 6.66 -2.97 0.30
N LYS A 341 7.35 -4.02 -0.17
CA LYS A 341 6.95 -4.81 -1.35
C LYS A 341 5.52 -5.33 -1.21
N GLU A 342 5.22 -5.91 -0.05
CA GLU A 342 3.91 -6.48 0.26
C GLU A 342 2.81 -5.41 0.31
N MET A 343 3.08 -4.26 0.94
CA MET A 343 2.12 -3.14 0.99
C MET A 343 1.94 -2.44 -0.35
N ALA A 344 3.02 -2.27 -1.12
CA ALA A 344 3.02 -1.53 -2.39
C ALA A 344 2.51 -2.36 -3.59
N SER A 345 2.59 -3.69 -3.52
CA SER A 345 2.12 -4.57 -4.60
C SER A 345 0.65 -4.99 -4.46
N GLY A 346 0.08 -4.93 -3.24
CA GLY A 346 -1.31 -5.33 -2.97
C GLY A 346 -2.35 -4.31 -3.44
N ASP A 347 -3.65 -4.59 -3.29
CA ASP A 347 -4.79 -3.70 -3.67
C ASP A 347 -4.71 -2.26 -3.10
N PRO A 348 -5.63 -1.34 -3.45
CA PRO A 348 -5.78 -0.10 -2.70
C PRO A 348 -5.92 -0.33 -1.18
N LEU A 349 -5.41 0.60 -0.39
CA LEU A 349 -5.16 0.48 1.06
C LEU A 349 -6.34 -0.11 1.83
N ASP A 350 -7.54 0.42 1.61
CA ASP A 350 -8.75 0.00 2.33
C ASP A 350 -9.18 -1.43 1.95
N MET A 351 -8.92 -1.86 0.72
CA MET A 351 -9.19 -3.22 0.27
C MET A 351 -8.18 -4.19 0.87
N GLN A 352 -6.89 -3.84 0.91
CA GLN A 352 -5.89 -4.63 1.63
C GLN A 352 -6.26 -4.80 3.10
N ARG A 353 -6.65 -3.71 3.77
CA ARG A 353 -7.07 -3.77 5.18
C ARG A 353 -8.24 -4.72 5.37
N GLU A 354 -9.29 -4.61 4.56
CA GLU A 354 -10.48 -5.46 4.71
C GLU A 354 -10.18 -6.93 4.37
N LYS A 355 -9.31 -7.22 3.40
CA LYS A 355 -8.88 -8.59 3.09
C LYS A 355 -8.09 -9.22 4.23
N ARG A 356 -7.19 -8.47 4.87
CA ARG A 356 -6.37 -8.96 5.99
C ARG A 356 -7.17 -9.07 7.29
N TRP A 357 -8.04 -8.10 7.56
CA TRP A 357 -8.74 -7.95 8.84
C TRP A 357 -10.24 -7.68 8.65
N PRO A 358 -10.98 -8.68 8.12
CA PRO A 358 -12.38 -8.51 7.76
C PRO A 358 -13.23 -8.17 8.98
N ASN A 359 -14.06 -7.12 8.86
CA ASN A 359 -14.95 -6.64 9.91
C ASN A 359 -14.26 -6.23 11.24
N ARG A 360 -12.97 -5.84 11.23
CA ARG A 360 -12.22 -5.44 12.45
C ARG A 360 -12.05 -3.94 12.65
N THR A 361 -12.77 -3.11 11.89
CA THR A 361 -12.69 -1.64 11.93
C THR A 361 -13.99 -0.97 12.39
N GLY A 362 -13.87 0.19 13.03
CA GLY A 362 -14.98 0.95 13.61
C GLY A 362 -15.49 0.39 14.93
N ASN A 363 -16.76 0.66 15.26
CA ASN A 363 -17.36 0.26 16.53
C ASN A 363 -17.83 -1.20 16.50
N THR A 364 -16.92 -2.14 16.23
CA THR A 364 -17.24 -3.58 16.12
C THR A 364 -17.81 -4.17 17.42
N ALA A 365 -17.37 -3.69 18.58
CA ALA A 365 -17.88 -4.11 19.89
C ALA A 365 -19.28 -3.51 20.20
N HIS A 366 -19.65 -2.42 19.54
CA HIS A 366 -20.95 -1.77 19.68
C HIS A 366 -21.52 -1.41 18.30
N PRO A 367 -22.00 -2.40 17.51
CA PRO A 367 -22.42 -2.18 16.13
C PRO A 367 -23.57 -1.16 15.99
N THR A 368 -24.38 -1.01 17.04
CA THR A 368 -25.48 -0.05 17.12
C THR A 368 -25.02 1.39 17.35
N ALA A 369 -23.76 1.61 17.76
CA ALA A 369 -23.21 2.94 17.92
C ALA A 369 -22.98 3.63 16.56
N PRO A 370 -23.03 4.96 16.49
CA PRO A 370 -22.71 5.70 15.27
C PRO A 370 -21.35 5.28 14.71
N GLN A 371 -21.30 4.91 13.43
CA GLN A 371 -20.05 4.54 12.76
C GLN A 371 -19.34 5.75 12.13
N THR A 372 -20.02 6.90 12.07
CA THR A 372 -19.44 8.14 11.58
C THR A 372 -18.33 8.60 12.52
N GLY A 373 -17.11 8.77 11.99
CA GLY A 373 -15.94 9.14 12.79
C GLY A 373 -15.42 8.03 13.73
N ALA A 374 -15.94 6.80 13.62
CA ALA A 374 -15.49 5.67 14.43
C ALA A 374 -14.05 5.21 14.09
N GLY A 375 -13.44 5.81 13.05
CA GLY A 375 -12.10 5.48 12.59
C GLY A 375 -12.03 4.15 11.85
N VAL A 376 -10.84 3.89 11.31
CA VAL A 376 -10.52 2.66 10.57
C VAL A 376 -9.39 1.88 11.23
N LYS A 377 -9.05 2.21 12.48
CA LYS A 377 -8.05 1.48 13.25
C LYS A 377 -8.51 0.04 13.44
N VAL A 378 -7.65 -0.90 13.05
CA VAL A 378 -7.85 -2.33 13.22
C VAL A 378 -7.71 -2.67 14.69
N LYS A 379 -8.65 -3.47 15.19
CA LYS A 379 -8.55 -4.06 16.53
C LYS A 379 -7.86 -5.41 16.37
N PHE A 380 -6.65 -5.53 16.91
CA PHE A 380 -5.89 -6.76 16.96
C PHE A 380 -6.19 -7.54 18.24
N GLU A 381 -6.10 -8.86 18.16
CA GLU A 381 -6.20 -9.75 19.31
C GLU A 381 -4.84 -9.81 20.02
N PRO A 382 -4.79 -10.11 21.33
CA PRO A 382 -3.54 -10.10 22.09
C PRO A 382 -2.44 -11.00 21.52
N TRP A 383 -2.79 -12.18 20.99
CA TRP A 383 -1.82 -13.13 20.42
C TRP A 383 -1.27 -12.70 19.06
N GLU A 384 -1.88 -11.71 18.40
CA GLU A 384 -1.34 -11.12 17.17
C GLU A 384 -0.27 -10.05 17.49
N GLU A 385 -0.27 -9.55 18.72
CA GLU A 385 0.59 -8.46 19.19
C GLU A 385 1.86 -8.95 19.91
N ASP A 386 1.77 -10.13 20.51
CA ASP A 386 2.80 -10.70 21.38
C ASP A 386 3.14 -12.14 20.95
N SER A 387 4.39 -12.34 20.53
CA SER A 387 4.94 -13.66 20.17
C SER A 387 4.92 -14.62 21.35
N ASP A 388 5.10 -14.11 22.57
CA ASP A 388 5.21 -14.92 23.80
C ASP A 388 3.84 -15.42 24.27
N PHE A 389 2.74 -14.94 23.68
CA PHE A 389 1.39 -15.35 24.03
C PHE A 389 1.10 -16.81 23.61
N SER A 390 1.73 -17.29 22.54
CA SER A 390 1.62 -18.68 22.06
C SER A 390 2.10 -19.69 23.11
N ASP A 391 3.10 -19.29 23.90
CA ASP A 391 3.76 -20.16 24.87
C ASP A 391 2.95 -20.30 26.17
N MET A 392 1.86 -19.54 26.32
CA MET A 392 0.93 -19.62 27.45
C MET A 392 -0.30 -20.51 27.18
N GLU A 393 -0.50 -21.01 25.96
CA GLU A 393 -1.64 -21.87 25.60
C GLU A 393 -1.61 -23.26 26.31
N GLY A 394 -0.54 -23.58 27.03
CA GLY A 394 -0.39 -24.79 27.85
C GLY A 394 -0.91 -24.69 29.30
N VAL A 395 -1.37 -23.51 29.75
CA VAL A 395 -1.81 -23.30 31.16
C VAL A 395 -3.22 -22.68 31.20
N GLY A 396 -4.19 -23.35 30.59
CA GLY A 396 -5.60 -22.95 30.65
C GLY A 396 -6.51 -24.06 30.12
N PRO A 397 -7.77 -24.18 30.60
CA PRO A 397 -8.61 -25.32 30.25
C PRO A 397 -8.93 -25.32 28.75
N ILE A 398 -8.64 -26.45 28.12
CA ILE A 398 -8.81 -26.74 26.69
C ILE A 398 -10.27 -26.46 26.27
N ILE A 399 -10.50 -25.42 25.47
CA ILE A 399 -11.78 -25.23 24.78
C ILE A 399 -11.74 -26.06 23.50
N ASN A 400 -12.51 -27.14 23.50
CA ASN A 400 -12.54 -28.13 22.43
C ASN A 400 -13.25 -27.55 21.18
N LYS A 401 -12.48 -27.13 20.17
CA LYS A 401 -13.00 -26.63 18.88
C LYS A 401 -13.44 -27.77 17.96
N THR A 402 -14.45 -28.54 18.35
CA THR A 402 -15.19 -29.39 17.42
C THR A 402 -16.57 -29.74 17.98
N LYS A 403 -17.61 -29.07 17.49
CA LYS A 403 -18.87 -29.70 17.03
C LYS A 403 -19.80 -28.66 16.35
N PRO A 404 -20.43 -29.00 15.21
CA PRO A 404 -21.49 -28.19 14.59
C PRO A 404 -22.86 -28.42 15.26
N GLU A 405 -23.76 -27.49 14.98
CA GLU A 405 -25.16 -27.37 15.45
C GLU A 405 -25.95 -28.68 15.52
N GLU A 406 -26.73 -28.84 16.59
CA GLU A 406 -27.98 -29.61 16.56
C GLU A 406 -29.07 -28.90 17.38
N GLN A 407 -30.24 -28.81 16.74
CA GLN A 407 -31.52 -28.30 17.21
C GLN A 407 -31.96 -28.94 18.52
N VAL A 408 -32.68 -28.20 19.39
CA VAL A 408 -33.85 -28.75 20.08
C VAL A 408 -34.93 -27.68 20.22
N ALA A 409 -36.10 -28.01 19.66
CA ALA A 409 -37.37 -27.37 19.91
C ALA A 409 -37.87 -27.65 21.34
N ALA A 410 -38.52 -26.65 21.95
CA ALA A 410 -39.62 -26.83 22.88
C ALA A 410 -40.58 -25.65 22.70
#